data_AF-A0A8X8GIU1-F1
#
_entry.id   AF-A0A8X8GIU1-F1
#
_cell.length_a   1.000
_cell.length_b   1.000
_cell.length_c   1.000
_cell.angle_alpha   90.00
_cell.angle_beta   90.00
_cell.angle_gamma   90.00
#
_symmetry.space_group_name_H-M   'P 1'
#
loop_
_entity.id
_entity.type
_entity.pdbx_description
1 polymer ?
#
loop_
_entity_poly.entity_id
_entity_poly.type
_entity_poly.pdbx_seq_one_letter_code
_entity_poly.pdbx_strand_id
1 'polypeptide(L)'
;MPIPKMSEANIDSNQAPYFSIEQLKRFLKTQIRLKADQGELFVSEYITKDFAQHDIINLGEEFKKAGYKVRIKNAGKEKIFSVFWN
;
A
#
# COMPACT_ATOMS: atom_id res chain seq x y z
N MET A 1 -41.54 11.40 15.71
CA MET A 1 -40.43 12.01 14.94
C MET A 1 -39.48 10.89 14.54
N PRO A 2 -39.01 10.83 13.29
CA PRO A 2 -38.24 9.69 12.78
C PRO A 2 -36.81 9.68 13.34
N ILE A 3 -36.27 8.47 13.47
CA ILE A 3 -34.95 8.12 13.98
C ILE A 3 -33.88 8.70 13.03
N PRO A 4 -32.77 9.30 13.53
CA PRO A 4 -31.68 9.71 12.66
C PRO A 4 -31.09 8.48 11.98
N LYS A 5 -31.17 8.48 10.66
CA LYS A 5 -30.55 7.51 9.75
C LYS A 5 -29.06 7.49 10.08
N MET A 6 -28.53 6.33 10.48
CA MET A 6 -27.09 6.08 10.44
C MET A 6 -26.63 6.37 9.02
N SER A 7 -25.94 7.50 8.83
CA SER A 7 -25.23 7.77 7.60
C SER A 7 -24.09 6.75 7.56
N GLU A 8 -24.29 5.71 6.77
CA GLU A 8 -23.22 4.85 6.27
C GLU A 8 -22.05 5.75 5.92
N ALA A 9 -20.93 5.54 6.63
CA ALA A 9 -19.66 6.12 6.25
C ALA A 9 -19.43 5.67 4.80
N ASN A 10 -19.64 6.58 3.86
CA ASN A 10 -19.31 6.39 2.46
C ASN A 10 -17.80 6.17 2.40
N ILE A 11 -17.41 4.89 2.42
CA ILE A 11 -16.11 4.38 2.03
C ILE A 11 -16.03 4.60 0.51
N ASP A 12 -15.82 5.85 0.11
CA ASP A 12 -15.55 6.21 -1.28
C ASP A 12 -14.45 7.26 -1.32
N SER A 13 -13.22 6.76 -1.18
CA SER A 13 -12.00 7.45 -1.56
C SER A 13 -10.99 6.39 -1.97
N ASN A 14 -11.36 5.63 -3.00
CA ASN A 14 -10.52 4.69 -3.75
C ASN A 14 -9.45 5.43 -4.59
N GLN A 15 -8.84 6.46 -4.02
CA GLN A 15 -7.64 7.10 -4.56
C GLN A 15 -6.51 6.75 -3.63
N ALA A 16 -5.56 5.98 -4.15
CA ALA A 16 -4.28 5.76 -3.50
C ALA A 16 -3.79 7.08 -2.89
N PRO A 17 -3.50 7.16 -1.57
CA PRO A 17 -3.19 8.41 -0.88
C PRO A 17 -1.81 8.99 -1.27
N TYR A 18 -1.21 8.48 -2.35
CA TYR A 18 0.11 8.81 -2.82
C TYR A 18 0.07 9.23 -4.30
N PHE A 19 0.66 10.38 -4.58
CA PHE A 19 0.85 10.93 -5.92
C PHE A 19 2.31 10.83 -6.39
N SER A 20 3.23 10.46 -5.49
CA SER A 20 4.66 10.25 -5.74
C SER A 20 5.17 8.96 -5.09
N ILE A 21 6.34 8.50 -5.52
CA ILE A 21 7.03 7.32 -4.97
C ILE A 21 7.38 7.51 -3.50
N GLU A 22 7.81 8.71 -3.11
CA GLU A 22 8.09 9.04 -1.71
C GLU A 22 6.82 8.98 -0.83
N GLN A 23 5.67 9.38 -1.37
CA GLN A 23 4.40 9.24 -0.64
C GLN A 23 3.99 7.77 -0.54
N LEU A 24 4.16 6.98 -1.60
CA LEU A 24 3.91 5.53 -1.59
C LEU A 24 4.79 4.84 -0.53
N LYS A 25 6.07 5.20 -0.49
CA LYS A 25 7.03 4.70 0.50
C LYS A 25 6.59 5.00 1.93
N ARG A 26 6.20 6.25 2.22
CA ARG A 26 5.70 6.65 3.55
C ARG A 26 4.44 5.88 3.91
N PHE A 27 3.50 5.77 2.97
CA PHE A 27 2.28 5.01 3.14
C PHE A 27 2.56 3.54 3.47
N LEU A 28 3.40 2.87 2.68
CA LEU A 28 3.79 1.48 2.91
C LEU A 28 4.45 1.30 4.28
N LYS A 29 5.36 2.20 4.70
CA LYS A 29 5.96 2.15 6.05
C LYS A 29 4.92 2.25 7.15
N THR A 30 3.95 3.15 7.01
CA THR A 30 2.85 3.29 7.97
C THR A 30 1.99 2.02 8.01
N GLN A 31 1.64 1.45 6.84
CA GLN A 31 0.86 0.22 6.77
C GLN A 31 1.62 -0.97 7.36
N ILE A 32 2.93 -1.10 7.11
CA ILE A 32 3.77 -2.15 7.71
C ILE A 32 3.66 -2.11 9.23
N ARG A 33 3.84 -0.92 9.84
CA ARG A 33 3.73 -0.77 11.29
C ARG A 33 2.34 -1.15 11.80
N LEU A 34 1.29 -0.60 11.19
CA LEU A 34 -0.09 -0.88 11.60
C LEU A 34 -0.44 -2.37 11.48
N LYS A 35 0.02 -3.03 10.42
CA LYS A 35 -0.22 -4.46 10.16
C LYS A 35 0.60 -5.34 11.10
N ALA A 36 1.85 -4.99 11.37
CA ALA A 36 2.67 -5.68 12.36
C ALA A 36 2.06 -5.59 13.77
N ASP A 37 1.55 -4.42 14.16
CA ASP A 37 0.84 -4.22 15.44
C ASP A 37 -0.45 -5.07 15.52
N GLN A 38 -1.04 -5.43 14.38
CA GLN A 38 -2.20 -6.33 14.27
C GLN A 38 -1.81 -7.83 14.24
N GLY A 39 -0.52 -8.17 14.26
CA GLY A 39 -0.03 -9.54 14.14
C GLY A 39 0.06 -10.07 12.70
N GLU A 40 -0.10 -9.20 11.70
CA GLU A 40 0.07 -9.58 10.30
C GLU A 40 1.56 -9.68 9.94
N LEU A 41 1.87 -10.52 8.96
CA LEU A 41 3.25 -10.78 8.48
C LEU A 41 3.55 -10.11 7.14
N PHE A 42 2.59 -9.41 6.56
CA PHE A 42 2.74 -8.76 5.26
C PHE A 42 1.74 -7.63 5.03
N VAL A 43 2.07 -6.76 4.07
CA VAL A 43 1.16 -5.80 3.45
C VAL A 43 1.23 -5.96 1.95
N SER A 44 0.11 -5.80 1.26
CA SER A 44 0.06 -5.67 -0.20
C SER A 44 -0.73 -4.44 -0.59
N GLU A 45 -0.24 -3.73 -1.58
CA GLU A 45 -0.86 -2.51 -2.08
C GLU A 45 -1.06 -2.58 -3.60
N TYR A 46 -2.22 -2.12 -4.06
CA TYR A 46 -2.53 -2.03 -5.48
C TYR A 46 -2.12 -0.65 -6.01
N ILE A 47 -1.05 -0.64 -6.78
CA ILE A 47 -0.53 0.54 -7.44
C ILE A 47 -1.28 0.71 -8.77
N THR A 48 -2.29 1.57 -8.73
CA THR A 48 -3.10 1.99 -9.89
C THR A 48 -2.51 3.20 -10.61
N LYS A 49 -1.57 3.91 -9.97
CA LYS A 49 -0.83 5.05 -10.54
C LYS A 49 0.26 4.55 -11.48
N ASP A 50 0.43 5.23 -12.62
CA ASP A 50 1.52 4.94 -13.54
C ASP A 50 2.85 5.50 -13.02
N PHE A 51 3.49 4.73 -12.14
CA PHE A 51 4.86 4.96 -11.73
C PHE A 51 5.84 4.28 -12.68
N ALA A 52 6.94 4.99 -12.98
CA ALA A 52 8.01 4.43 -13.77
C ALA A 52 8.51 3.12 -13.14
N GLN A 53 8.75 2.12 -13.98
CA GLN A 53 9.12 0.79 -13.51
C GLN A 53 10.40 0.82 -12.65
N HIS A 54 11.38 1.65 -13.02
CA HIS A 54 12.62 1.79 -12.27
C HIS A 54 12.39 2.30 -10.85
N ASP A 55 11.44 3.22 -10.64
CA ASP A 55 11.14 3.75 -9.31
C ASP A 55 10.53 2.70 -8.38
N ILE A 56 9.62 1.88 -8.92
CA ILE A 56 8.99 0.79 -8.17
C ILE A 56 10.02 -0.29 -7.80
N ILE A 57 10.95 -0.58 -8.71
CA ILE A 57 12.06 -1.51 -8.44
C ILE A 57 12.98 -0.92 -7.37
N ASN A 58 13.37 0.34 -7.49
CA ASN A 58 14.22 1.02 -6.49
C ASN A 58 13.58 1.02 -5.11
N LEU A 59 12.28 1.31 -5.03
CA LEU A 59 11.52 1.23 -3.78
C LEU A 59 11.56 -0.19 -3.19
N GLY A 60 11.40 -1.21 -4.03
CA GLY A 60 11.53 -2.62 -3.64
C GLY A 60 12.92 -2.95 -3.09
N GLU A 61 13.98 -2.47 -3.73
CA GLU A 61 15.35 -2.67 -3.27
C GLU A 61 15.63 -1.96 -1.93
N GLU A 62 15.06 -0.77 -1.71
CA GLU A 62 15.14 -0.09 -0.41
C GLU A 62 14.53 -0.93 0.72
N PHE A 63 13.35 -1.51 0.50
CA PHE A 63 12.72 -2.40 1.49
C PHE A 63 13.54 -3.68 1.70
N LYS A 64 14.10 -4.28 0.64
CA LYS A 64 15.01 -5.43 0.78
C LYS A 64 16.25 -5.11 1.61
N LYS A 65 16.87 -3.94 1.38
CA LYS A 65 18.01 -3.46 2.19
C LYS A 65 17.65 -3.24 3.66
N ALA A 66 16.39 -2.91 3.94
CA ALA A 66 15.86 -2.79 5.29
C ALA A 66 15.46 -4.14 5.93
N GLY A 67 15.72 -5.27 5.26
CA GLY A 67 15.48 -6.62 5.79
C GLY A 67 14.12 -7.23 5.43
N TYR A 68 13.29 -6.54 4.64
CA TYR A 68 12.00 -7.06 4.21
C TYR A 68 12.13 -7.98 2.99
N LYS A 69 11.20 -8.93 2.85
CA LYS A 69 11.01 -9.62 1.57
C LYS A 69 10.01 -8.83 0.75
N VAL A 70 10.27 -8.64 -0.54
CA VAL A 70 9.41 -7.85 -1.45
C VAL A 70 9.00 -8.68 -2.65
N ARG A 71 7.72 -8.59 -3.04
CA ARG A 71 7.18 -9.19 -4.26
C ARG A 71 6.42 -8.13 -5.04
N ILE A 72 6.79 -7.95 -6.31
CA ILE A 72 6.09 -7.06 -7.24
C ILE A 72 5.45 -7.93 -8.32
N LYS A 73 4.14 -7.82 -8.51
CA LYS A 73 3.40 -8.50 -9.58
C LYS A 73 2.76 -7.48 -10.50
N ASN A 74 2.81 -7.72 -11.80
CA ASN A 74 2.02 -6.96 -12.77
C ASN A 74 0.69 -7.69 -12.99
N ALA A 75 -0.43 -7.00 -12.81
CA ALA A 75 -1.79 -7.48 -13.04
C ALA A 75 -2.47 -6.56 -14.06
N GLY A 76 -2.20 -6.78 -15.35
CA GLY A 76 -2.69 -5.92 -16.42
C GLY A 76 -2.08 -4.51 -16.34
N LYS A 77 -2.94 -3.50 -16.14
CA LYS A 77 -2.52 -2.09 -15.97
C LYS A 77 -2.09 -1.76 -14.53
N GLU A 78 -2.35 -2.66 -13.59
CA GLU A 78 -2.08 -2.45 -12.17
C GLU A 78 -0.81 -3.19 -11.75
N LYS A 79 -0.11 -2.65 -10.75
CA LYS A 79 1.03 -3.32 -10.13
C LYS A 79 0.69 -3.60 -8.67
N ILE A 80 0.86 -4.84 -8.24
CA ILE A 80 0.69 -5.22 -6.83
C ILE A 80 2.07 -5.21 -6.19
N PHE A 81 2.24 -4.40 -5.15
CA PHE A 81 3.47 -4.30 -4.39
C PHE A 81 3.26 -4.91 -3.00
N SER A 82 3.96 -5.99 -2.71
CA SER A 82 3.84 -6.73 -1.44
C SER A 82 5.14 -6.69 -0.67
N VAL A 83 5.05 -6.39 0.63
CA VAL A 83 6.17 -6.40 1.59
C VAL A 83 5.85 -7.40 2.70
N PHE A 84 6.81 -8.26 3.04
CA PHE A 84 6.66 -9.30 4.07
C PHE A 84 7.75 -9.12 5.13
N TRP A 85 7.37 -9.32 6.39
CA TRP A 85 8.27 -9.32 7.56
C TRP A 85 7.91 -10.52 8.45
N ASN A 86 8.83 -11.47 8.55
CA ASN A 86 8.87 -12.59 9.51
C ASN A 86 10.23 -13.28 9.39
#